data_AF-A0ABD2ZDE0-F1
#
_entry.id   AF-A0ABD2ZDE0-F1
#
_cell.length_a   1.000
_cell.length_b   1.000
_cell.length_c   1.000
_cell.angle_alpha   90.00
_cell.angle_beta   90.00
_cell.angle_gamma   90.00
#
_symmetry.space_group_name_H-M   'P 1'
#
loop_
_entity.id
_entity.type
_entity.pdbx_description
1 polymer ?
#
loop_
_entity_poly.entity_id
_entity_poly.type
_entity_poly.pdbx_seq_one_letter_code
_entity_poly.pdbx_strand_id
1 'polypeptide(L)'
;MLPPAEVFLWFCAHEYEKSKDMATAALAYKCMEVAYMRVIYNSHNRASSDRNELQAALQILPTGESPSSSASDVDNLNNPVNIDKAVQAKGVGSPQVAGNHVFTAQNRSSFVELVNYAQDVNNAMEASRKSRNAFAAANPKSDGPQRKEGISSVKRALDFNFQDIDGLLRLVRVAIEAINR
;
A
#
# COMPACT_ATOMS: atom_id res chain seq x y z
N MET A 1 -8.33 -10.33 -2.07
CA MET A 1 -8.16 -11.79 -1.85
C MET A 1 -6.71 -12.08 -2.13
N LEU A 2 -5.95 -12.50 -1.12
CA LEU A 2 -4.53 -12.84 -1.28
C LEU A 2 -4.38 -13.96 -2.32
N PRO A 3 -3.43 -13.89 -3.26
CA PRO A 3 -3.19 -14.97 -4.19
C PRO A 3 -2.93 -16.28 -3.43
N PRO A 4 -3.38 -17.44 -3.95
CA PRO A 4 -3.40 -18.71 -3.21
C PRO A 4 -2.06 -19.09 -2.57
N ALA A 5 -0.93 -18.80 -3.24
CA ALA A 5 0.41 -19.13 -2.76
C ALA A 5 0.81 -18.41 -1.45
N GLU A 6 0.32 -17.19 -1.23
CA GLU A 6 0.67 -16.40 -0.03
C GLU A 6 -0.09 -16.89 1.21
N VAL A 7 -1.30 -17.43 1.02
CA VAL A 7 -2.09 -18.05 2.08
C VAL A 7 -1.39 -19.31 2.63
N PHE A 8 -0.80 -20.11 1.74
CA PHE A 8 -0.08 -21.32 2.15
C PHE A 8 1.19 -20.98 2.96
N LEU A 9 1.98 -20.00 2.51
CA LEU A 9 3.19 -19.59 3.24
C LEU A 9 2.86 -19.01 4.61
N TRP A 10 1.80 -18.20 4.71
CA TRP A 10 1.31 -17.70 5.99
C TRP A 10 0.91 -18.83 6.93
N PHE A 11 0.14 -19.80 6.44
CA PHE A 11 -0.28 -20.96 7.22
C PHE A 11 0.94 -21.75 7.73
N CYS A 12 1.88 -22.10 6.84
CA CYS A 12 3.10 -22.81 7.23
C CYS A 12 3.90 -22.04 8.29
N ALA A 13 4.15 -20.75 8.06
CA ALA A 13 4.91 -19.93 8.99
C ALA A 13 4.24 -19.87 10.38
N HIS A 14 2.92 -19.74 10.40
CA HIS A 14 2.15 -19.70 11.64
C HIS A 14 2.16 -21.04 12.40
N GLU A 15 2.09 -22.17 11.68
CA GLU A 15 2.20 -23.49 12.31
C GLU A 15 3.58 -23.73 12.92
N TYR A 16 4.66 -23.27 12.27
CA TYR A 16 6.01 -23.31 12.85
C TYR A 16 6.16 -22.40 14.09
N GLU A 17 5.53 -21.24 14.11
CA GLU A 17 5.50 -20.38 15.32
C GLU A 17 4.79 -21.09 16.48
N LYS A 18 3.66 -21.76 16.22
CA LYS A 18 2.92 -22.52 17.23
C LYS A 18 3.75 -23.66 17.79
N SER A 19 4.47 -24.39 16.94
CA SER A 19 5.35 -25.49 17.35
C SER A 19 6.67 -25.04 18.00
N LYS A 20 6.91 -23.72 18.09
CA LYS A 20 8.14 -23.09 18.59
C LYS A 20 9.37 -23.36 17.73
N ASP A 21 9.18 -23.83 16.49
CA ASP A 21 10.25 -23.88 15.49
C ASP A 21 10.47 -22.49 14.87
N MET A 22 11.08 -21.62 15.66
CA MET A 22 11.27 -20.21 15.30
C MET A 22 12.24 -20.01 14.14
N ALA A 23 13.19 -20.93 13.94
CA ALA A 23 14.14 -20.87 12.83
C ALA A 23 13.44 -21.17 11.50
N THR A 24 12.61 -22.22 11.44
CA THR A 24 11.84 -22.54 10.25
C THR A 24 10.72 -21.53 10.01
N ALA A 25 10.07 -21.01 11.06
CA ALA A 25 9.12 -19.91 10.95
C ALA A 25 9.75 -18.66 10.32
N ALA A 26 10.98 -18.30 10.71
CA ALA A 26 11.71 -17.18 10.14
C ALA A 26 11.94 -17.34 8.64
N LEU A 27 12.32 -18.54 8.20
CA LEU A 27 12.49 -18.88 6.78
C LEU A 27 11.17 -18.82 6.00
N ALA A 28 10.07 -19.34 6.57
CA ALA A 28 8.76 -19.31 5.94
C ALA A 28 8.25 -17.87 5.75
N TYR A 29 8.39 -17.02 6.78
CA TYR A 29 8.07 -15.59 6.66
C TYR A 29 9.00 -14.85 5.69
N LYS A 30 10.28 -15.26 5.57
CA LYS A 30 11.18 -14.71 4.55
C LYS A 30 10.69 -15.04 3.14
N CYS A 31 10.27 -16.27 2.90
CA CYS A 31 9.66 -16.65 1.62
C CYS A 31 8.37 -15.87 1.35
N MET A 32 7.55 -15.61 2.37
CA MET A 32 6.34 -14.79 2.27
C MET A 32 6.66 -13.33 1.92
N GLU A 33 7.65 -12.70 2.58
CA GLU A 33 8.15 -11.35 2.24
C GLU A 33 8.51 -11.28 0.76
N VAL A 34 9.29 -12.25 0.28
CA VAL A 34 9.79 -12.28 -1.09
C VAL A 34 8.68 -12.53 -2.12
N ALA A 35 7.67 -13.32 -1.78
CA ALA A 35 6.48 -13.51 -2.61
C ALA A 35 5.74 -12.18 -2.83
N TYR A 36 5.45 -11.43 -1.76
CA TYR A 36 4.84 -10.10 -1.91
C TYR A 36 5.74 -9.12 -2.67
N MET A 37 7.05 -9.11 -2.38
CA MET A 37 7.98 -8.23 -3.09
C MET A 37 7.96 -8.48 -4.60
N ARG A 38 7.77 -9.73 -5.05
CA ARG A 38 7.57 -10.01 -6.48
C ARG A 38 6.28 -9.44 -7.03
N VAL A 39 5.16 -9.56 -6.31
CA VAL A 39 3.88 -8.99 -6.72
C VAL A 39 3.99 -7.47 -6.84
N ILE A 40 4.57 -6.82 -5.83
CA ILE A 40 4.81 -5.38 -5.78
C ILE A 40 5.70 -4.93 -6.96
N TYR A 41 6.83 -5.59 -7.17
CA TYR A 41 7.76 -5.20 -8.23
C TYR A 41 7.12 -5.31 -9.63
N ASN A 42 6.36 -6.39 -9.88
CA ASN A 42 5.68 -6.61 -11.16
C ASN A 42 4.52 -5.62 -11.39
N SER A 43 3.91 -5.09 -10.32
CA SER A 43 2.78 -4.17 -10.41
C SER A 43 3.17 -2.69 -10.28
N HIS A 44 4.44 -2.39 -9.98
CA HIS A 44 4.91 -1.04 -9.67
C HIS A 44 4.57 0.01 -10.74
N ASN A 45 4.84 -0.30 -12.01
CA ASN A 45 4.57 0.63 -13.11
C ASN A 45 3.07 0.91 -13.27
N ARG A 46 2.23 -0.12 -13.07
CA ARG A 46 0.77 0.02 -13.16
C ARG A 46 0.25 0.86 -12.00
N ALA A 47 0.64 0.53 -10.76
CA ALA A 47 0.27 1.30 -9.58
C ALA A 47 0.74 2.76 -9.67
N SER A 48 1.91 3.03 -10.26
CA SER A 48 2.37 4.39 -10.51
C SER A 48 1.49 5.14 -11.53
N SER A 49 1.04 4.45 -12.58
CA SER A 49 0.13 5.02 -13.57
C SER A 49 -1.23 5.33 -12.94
N ASP A 50 -1.80 4.38 -12.20
CA ASP A 50 -3.09 4.50 -11.52
C ASP A 50 -3.09 5.67 -10.52
N ARG A 51 -1.98 5.83 -9.78
CA ARG A 51 -1.76 6.97 -8.88
C ARG A 51 -1.78 8.29 -9.64
N ASN A 52 -1.07 8.39 -10.76
CA ASN A 52 -0.99 9.61 -11.54
C ASN A 52 -2.35 9.97 -12.14
N GLU A 53 -3.09 8.98 -12.65
CA GLU A 53 -4.46 9.15 -13.15
C GLU A 53 -5.41 9.66 -12.07
N LEU A 54 -5.41 9.03 -10.89
CA LEU A 54 -6.22 9.48 -9.77
C LEU A 54 -5.87 10.90 -9.34
N GLN A 55 -4.58 11.20 -9.24
CA GLN A 55 -4.12 12.52 -8.85
C GLN A 55 -4.61 13.59 -9.85
N ALA A 56 -4.53 13.32 -11.15
CA ALA A 56 -5.04 14.22 -12.18
C ALA A 56 -6.57 14.40 -12.07
N ALA A 57 -7.31 13.30 -11.87
CA ALA A 57 -8.77 13.35 -11.70
C ALA A 57 -9.21 14.16 -10.47
N LEU A 58 -8.44 14.10 -9.37
CA LEU A 58 -8.70 14.88 -8.16
C LEU A 58 -8.31 16.36 -8.31
N GLN A 59 -7.29 16.68 -9.11
CA GLN A 59 -6.84 18.06 -9.35
C GLN A 59 -7.76 18.85 -10.32
N ILE A 60 -8.60 18.17 -11.11
CA ILE A 60 -9.59 18.81 -11.99
C ILE A 60 -10.82 19.31 -11.20
N LEU A 61 -10.90 19.06 -9.88
CA LEU A 61 -11.93 19.65 -9.04
C LEU A 61 -11.73 21.17 -9.00
N PRO A 62 -12.70 22.00 -9.41
CA PRO A 62 -12.54 23.44 -9.43
C PRO A 62 -12.14 23.90 -8.03
N THR A 63 -10.95 24.50 -7.92
CA THR A 63 -10.59 25.26 -6.73
C THR A 63 -11.64 26.33 -6.61
N GLY A 64 -12.56 26.16 -5.66
CA GLY A 64 -13.57 27.14 -5.34
C GLY A 64 -12.88 28.38 -4.81
N GLU A 65 -12.40 29.23 -5.70
CA GLU A 65 -12.12 30.62 -5.39
C GLU A 65 -13.47 31.24 -5.03
N SER A 66 -13.74 31.37 -3.73
CA SER A 66 -14.79 32.24 -3.25
C SER A 66 -14.51 33.64 -3.82
N PRO A 67 -15.46 34.29 -4.53
CA PRO A 67 -15.30 35.70 -4.84
C PRO A 67 -15.35 36.43 -3.49
N SER A 68 -14.21 36.94 -3.05
CA SER A 68 -14.17 37.87 -1.92
C SER A 68 -14.80 39.18 -2.40
N SER A 69 -16.12 39.31 -2.22
CA SER A 69 -16.83 40.57 -2.42
C SER A 69 -16.50 41.51 -1.27
N SER A 70 -15.52 42.40 -1.45
CA SER A 70 -15.40 43.61 -0.65
C SER A 70 -16.56 44.55 -0.98
N ALA A 71 -17.62 44.53 -0.17
CA ALA A 71 -18.62 45.58 -0.15
C ALA A 71 -18.08 46.77 0.64
N SER A 72 -17.66 47.82 -0.07
CA SER A 72 -17.40 49.14 0.50
C SER A 72 -18.65 49.99 0.26
N ASP A 73 -19.43 50.22 1.31
CA ASP A 73 -20.51 51.20 1.33
C ASP A 73 -19.94 52.61 1.10
N VAL A 74 -20.39 53.27 0.03
CA VAL A 74 -20.37 54.73 -0.06
C VAL A 74 -21.59 55.19 -0.84
N ASP A 75 -22.55 55.76 -0.09
CA ASP A 75 -23.68 56.53 -0.58
C ASP A 75 -23.22 57.70 -1.46
N ASN A 76 -23.84 57.88 -2.62
CA ASN A 76 -23.94 59.23 -3.20
C ASN A 76 -25.24 59.42 -3.98
N LEU A 77 -26.09 60.28 -3.41
CA LEU A 77 -27.38 60.75 -3.92
C LEU A 77 -27.17 61.94 -4.86
N ASN A 78 -27.68 61.91 -6.11
CA ASN A 78 -28.31 63.09 -6.75
C ASN A 78 -29.09 62.79 -8.06
N ASN A 79 -30.42 62.63 -7.92
CA ASN A 79 -31.54 63.16 -8.74
C ASN A 79 -31.67 62.89 -10.29
N PRO A 80 -32.85 63.13 -10.94
CA PRO A 80 -33.70 62.06 -11.49
C PRO A 80 -34.14 62.34 -12.96
N VAL A 81 -35.15 61.58 -13.42
CA VAL A 81 -36.07 61.81 -14.56
C VAL A 81 -35.96 60.81 -15.74
N ASN A 82 -36.88 59.84 -15.64
CA ASN A 82 -37.82 59.30 -16.64
C ASN A 82 -37.52 58.06 -17.52
N ILE A 83 -38.46 57.12 -17.32
CA ILE A 83 -39.16 56.25 -18.28
C ILE A 83 -38.56 54.85 -18.55
N ASP A 84 -39.02 53.94 -17.69
CA ASP A 84 -39.86 52.77 -18.03
C ASP A 84 -39.43 51.87 -19.21
N LYS A 85 -38.87 50.69 -18.88
CA LYS A 85 -39.34 49.39 -19.41
C LYS A 85 -38.61 48.20 -18.79
N ALA A 86 -39.43 47.17 -18.53
CA ALA A 86 -39.10 45.76 -18.34
C ALA A 86 -38.47 45.34 -17.01
N VAL A 87 -39.35 44.87 -16.13
CA VAL A 87 -39.07 43.89 -15.08
C VAL A 87 -38.37 42.67 -15.72
N GLN A 88 -37.05 42.58 -15.55
CA GLN A 88 -36.31 41.34 -15.74
C GLN A 88 -36.04 40.74 -14.35
N ALA A 89 -37.04 40.02 -13.85
CA ALA A 89 -36.94 39.29 -12.61
C ALA A 89 -36.04 38.06 -12.81
N LYS A 90 -34.88 38.12 -12.14
CA LYS A 90 -34.26 37.07 -11.32
C LYS A 90 -34.32 35.63 -11.83
N GLY A 91 -33.13 35.07 -11.96
CA GLY A 91 -32.89 33.65 -11.71
C GLY A 91 -32.05 32.97 -12.76
N VAL A 92 -30.90 33.56 -13.10
CA VAL A 92 -29.82 32.82 -13.77
C VAL A 92 -29.59 31.56 -12.95
N GLY A 93 -29.83 30.42 -13.60
CA GLY A 93 -29.73 29.10 -13.01
C GLY A 93 -28.43 29.01 -12.23
N SER A 94 -28.56 28.75 -10.93
CA SER A 94 -27.48 28.15 -10.17
C SER A 94 -27.02 26.94 -11.00
N PRO A 95 -25.77 26.89 -11.51
CA PRO A 95 -25.25 25.63 -11.99
C PRO A 95 -25.27 24.78 -10.73
N GLN A 96 -26.18 23.81 -10.73
CA GLN A 96 -26.39 22.89 -9.64
C GLN A 96 -25.00 22.49 -9.17
N VAL A 97 -24.65 22.92 -7.95
CA VAL A 97 -23.58 22.31 -7.17
C VAL A 97 -24.11 20.92 -6.82
N ALA A 98 -24.18 20.07 -7.84
CA ALA A 98 -24.16 18.63 -7.69
C ALA A 98 -22.71 18.33 -7.33
N GLY A 99 -22.37 18.63 -6.08
CA GLY A 99 -21.22 18.07 -5.39
C GLY A 99 -21.43 16.57 -5.24
N ASN A 100 -21.43 15.86 -6.36
CA ASN A 100 -21.38 14.41 -6.39
C ASN A 100 -20.03 14.06 -6.97
N HIS A 101 -19.13 13.64 -6.09
CA HIS A 101 -17.82 13.07 -6.41
C HIS A 101 -17.94 11.98 -7.48
N VAL A 102 -17.82 12.34 -8.76
CA VAL A 102 -17.81 11.35 -9.85
C VAL A 102 -16.41 10.79 -9.95
N PHE A 103 -16.08 9.85 -9.04
CA PHE A 103 -15.16 8.78 -9.41
C PHE A 103 -15.83 8.05 -10.59
N THR A 104 -15.34 8.30 -11.80
CA THR A 104 -15.71 7.53 -12.98
C THR A 104 -15.42 6.05 -12.73
N ALA A 105 -16.08 5.13 -13.45
CA ALA A 105 -15.81 3.71 -13.32
C ALA A 105 -14.31 3.37 -13.50
N GLN A 106 -13.63 4.12 -14.37
CA GLN A 106 -12.18 4.06 -14.58
C GLN A 106 -11.42 4.44 -13.29
N ASN A 107 -11.72 5.60 -12.69
CA ASN A 107 -11.07 6.04 -11.45
C ASN A 107 -11.34 5.08 -10.27
N ARG A 108 -12.47 4.37 -10.27
CA ARG A 108 -12.75 3.34 -9.26
C ARG A 108 -11.84 2.12 -9.40
N SER A 109 -11.56 1.68 -10.62
CA SER A 109 -10.64 0.56 -10.85
C SER A 109 -9.23 0.92 -10.41
N SER A 110 -8.72 2.08 -10.86
CA SER A 110 -7.39 2.58 -10.52
C SER A 110 -7.22 2.79 -9.00
N PHE A 111 -8.29 3.21 -8.29
CA PHE A 111 -8.27 3.30 -6.83
C PHE A 111 -8.16 1.92 -6.16
N VAL A 112 -8.96 0.94 -6.61
CA VAL A 112 -8.95 -0.42 -6.05
C VAL A 112 -7.58 -1.08 -6.28
N GLU A 113 -6.99 -0.91 -7.46
CA GLU A 113 -5.67 -1.44 -7.76
C GLU A 113 -4.58 -0.81 -6.88
N LEU A 114 -4.63 0.50 -6.67
CA LEU A 114 -3.69 1.20 -5.78
C LEU A 114 -3.84 0.76 -4.31
N VAL A 115 -5.07 0.53 -3.84
CA VAL A 115 -5.33 -0.01 -2.49
C VAL A 115 -4.77 -1.43 -2.35
N ASN A 116 -4.97 -2.29 -3.35
CA ASN A 116 -4.40 -3.64 -3.34
C ASN A 116 -2.87 -3.61 -3.33
N TYR A 117 -2.26 -2.74 -4.15
CA TYR A 117 -0.81 -2.54 -4.15
C TYR A 117 -0.29 -2.12 -2.76
N ALA A 118 -0.97 -1.17 -2.10
CA ALA A 118 -0.62 -0.75 -0.75
C ALA A 118 -0.78 -1.89 0.28
N GLN A 119 -1.81 -2.72 0.12
CA GLN A 119 -2.01 -3.90 0.96
C GLN A 119 -0.87 -4.91 0.80
N ASP A 120 -0.41 -5.16 -0.43
CA ASP A 120 0.71 -6.07 -0.70
C ASP A 120 2.01 -5.53 -0.08
N VAL A 121 2.27 -4.23 -0.19
CA VAL A 121 3.40 -3.56 0.49
C VAL A 121 3.33 -3.73 2.00
N ASN A 122 2.16 -3.52 2.61
CA ASN A 122 1.97 -3.74 4.04
C ASN A 122 2.21 -5.20 4.42
N ASN A 123 1.69 -6.15 3.64
CA ASN A 123 1.88 -7.57 3.91
C ASN A 123 3.36 -7.99 3.78
N ALA A 124 4.10 -7.44 2.82
CA ALA A 124 5.54 -7.65 2.69
C ALA A 124 6.30 -7.15 3.94
N MET A 125 5.96 -5.96 4.42
CA MET A 125 6.55 -5.39 5.63
C MET A 125 6.20 -6.20 6.88
N GLU A 126 4.96 -6.67 7.02
CA GLU A 126 4.55 -7.54 8.11
C GLU A 126 5.30 -8.88 8.08
N ALA A 127 5.42 -9.51 6.91
CA ALA A 127 6.19 -10.75 6.75
C ALA A 127 7.68 -10.53 7.09
N SER A 128 8.27 -9.43 6.64
CA SER A 128 9.65 -9.06 6.97
C SER A 128 9.86 -8.87 8.49
N ARG A 129 8.92 -8.19 9.15
CA ARG A 129 8.95 -8.00 10.61
C ARG A 129 8.82 -9.34 11.34
N LYS A 130 7.88 -10.18 10.94
CA LYS A 130 7.67 -11.51 11.54
C LYS A 130 8.88 -12.42 11.35
N SER A 131 9.49 -12.42 10.16
CA SER A 131 10.72 -13.18 9.89
C SER A 131 11.84 -12.80 10.87
N ARG A 132 12.06 -11.50 11.07
CA ARG A 132 13.08 -10.98 12.01
C ARG A 132 12.74 -11.32 13.47
N ASN A 133 11.49 -11.20 13.87
CA ASN A 133 11.05 -11.52 15.22
C ASN A 133 11.21 -13.01 15.52
N ALA A 134 10.81 -13.88 14.59
CA ALA A 134 11.01 -15.32 14.69
C ALA A 134 12.51 -15.66 14.76
N PHE A 135 13.35 -15.04 13.92
CA PHE A 135 14.80 -15.24 13.98
C PHE A 135 15.40 -14.79 15.32
N ALA A 136 14.98 -13.65 15.86
CA ALA A 136 15.42 -13.19 17.18
C ALA A 136 14.97 -14.12 18.32
N ALA A 137 13.80 -14.74 18.18
CA ALA A 137 13.27 -15.73 19.12
C ALA A 137 13.94 -17.11 18.99
N ALA A 138 14.66 -17.37 17.90
CA ALA A 138 15.46 -18.58 17.69
C ALA A 138 16.72 -18.53 18.59
N ASN A 139 16.53 -18.76 19.89
CA ASN A 139 17.60 -18.72 20.89
C ASN A 139 18.61 -19.85 20.68
N PRO A 140 19.91 -19.60 20.45
CA PRO A 140 20.94 -20.65 20.33
C PRO A 140 21.43 -21.21 21.69
N LYS A 141 20.72 -20.94 22.78
CA LYS A 141 21.29 -20.85 24.14
C LYS A 141 21.79 -22.16 24.79
N SER A 142 21.62 -23.33 24.18
CA SER A 142 22.06 -24.61 24.78
C SER A 142 22.62 -25.64 23.80
N ASP A 143 22.53 -25.40 22.50
CA ASP A 143 22.68 -26.51 21.55
C ASP A 143 24.00 -26.36 20.80
N GLY A 144 24.68 -27.48 20.60
CA GLY A 144 26.08 -27.57 20.19
C GLY A 144 26.45 -26.84 18.88
N PRO A 145 27.70 -26.99 18.41
CA PRO A 145 28.21 -26.30 17.23
C PRO A 145 27.29 -26.40 15.99
N GLN A 146 26.62 -27.53 15.80
CA GLN A 146 25.65 -27.76 14.71
C GLN A 146 24.47 -26.78 14.72
N ARG A 147 23.89 -26.48 15.89
CA ARG A 147 22.75 -25.55 16.01
C ARG A 147 23.18 -24.11 15.72
N LYS A 148 24.42 -23.75 16.05
CA LYS A 148 25.01 -22.44 15.72
C LYS A 148 25.24 -22.28 14.21
N GLU A 149 25.66 -23.35 13.53
CA GLU A 149 25.78 -23.39 12.07
C GLU A 149 24.41 -23.28 11.38
N GLY A 150 23.39 -23.94 11.93
CA GLY A 150 22.00 -23.81 11.50
C GLY A 150 21.50 -22.36 11.57
N ILE A 151 21.61 -21.72 12.73
CA ILE A 151 21.22 -20.31 12.91
C ILE A 151 22.01 -19.36 12.00
N SER A 152 23.30 -19.62 11.78
CA SER A 152 24.12 -18.82 10.84
C SER A 152 23.65 -18.97 9.39
N SER A 153 23.21 -20.17 9.00
CA SER A 153 22.66 -20.45 7.67
C SER A 153 21.30 -19.77 7.49
N VAL A 154 20.44 -19.77 8.52
CA VAL A 154 19.18 -19.01 8.53
C VAL A 154 19.45 -17.51 8.34
N LYS A 155 20.38 -16.94 9.10
CA LYS A 155 20.75 -15.53 8.97
C LYS A 155 21.16 -15.19 7.54
N ARG A 156 21.97 -16.05 6.92
CA ARG A 156 22.42 -15.88 5.52
C ARG A 156 21.24 -15.87 4.54
N ALA A 157 20.25 -16.74 4.72
CA ALA A 157 19.05 -16.76 3.88
C ALA A 157 18.18 -15.50 4.09
N LEU A 158 18.06 -15.02 5.34
CA LEU A 158 17.29 -13.81 5.68
C LEU A 158 17.92 -12.52 5.12
N ASP A 159 19.25 -12.43 5.16
CA ASP A 159 20.02 -11.29 4.64
C ASP A 159 20.13 -11.31 3.10
N PHE A 160 19.71 -12.40 2.45
CA PHE A 160 19.81 -12.53 1.00
C PHE A 160 18.81 -11.60 0.28
N ASN A 161 19.23 -11.11 -0.88
CA ASN A 161 18.41 -10.23 -1.70
C ASN A 161 17.19 -10.98 -2.27
N PHE A 162 16.11 -10.25 -2.54
CA PHE A 162 14.87 -10.83 -3.06
C PHE A 162 14.83 -10.92 -4.60
N GLN A 163 15.85 -10.42 -5.30
CA GLN A 163 15.89 -10.39 -6.78
C GLN A 163 16.27 -11.76 -7.35
N ASP A 164 17.22 -12.45 -6.72
CA ASP A 164 17.64 -13.81 -7.09
C ASP A 164 16.86 -14.87 -6.30
N ILE A 165 15.72 -15.30 -6.84
CA ILE A 165 14.91 -16.34 -6.17
C ILE A 165 15.60 -17.69 -6.14
N ASP A 166 16.33 -18.06 -7.19
CA ASP A 166 17.00 -19.36 -7.23
C ASP A 166 18.14 -19.42 -6.21
N GLY A 167 18.86 -18.31 -6.02
CA GLY A 167 19.83 -18.14 -4.95
C GLY A 167 19.19 -18.21 -3.57
N LEU A 168 18.06 -17.52 -3.37
CA LEU A 168 17.32 -17.56 -2.11
C LEU A 168 16.85 -18.98 -1.78
N LEU A 169 16.21 -19.67 -2.72
CA LEU A 169 15.69 -21.03 -2.53
C LEU A 169 16.81 -22.02 -2.17
N ARG A 170 17.99 -21.87 -2.78
CA ARG A 170 19.19 -22.64 -2.42
C ARG A 170 19.61 -22.38 -0.98
N LEU A 171 19.67 -21.12 -0.54
CA LEU A 171 20.02 -20.77 0.84
C LEU A 171 18.98 -21.26 1.86
N VAL A 172 17.69 -21.15 1.53
CA VAL A 172 16.60 -21.67 2.37
C VAL A 172 16.73 -23.18 2.54
N ARG A 173 16.99 -23.93 1.46
CA ARG A 173 17.20 -25.38 1.54
C ARG A 173 18.39 -25.73 2.44
N VAL A 174 19.54 -25.08 2.24
CA VAL A 174 20.73 -25.30 3.07
C VAL A 174 20.44 -24.99 4.54
N ALA A 175 19.69 -23.92 4.83
CA ALA A 175 19.30 -23.58 6.19
C ALA A 175 18.39 -24.65 6.82
N ILE A 176 17.37 -25.14 6.09
CA ILE A 176 16.48 -26.22 6.56
C ILE A 176 17.28 -27.50 6.85
N GLU A 177 18.19 -27.89 5.97
CA GLU A 177 19.06 -29.06 6.19
C GLU A 177 19.97 -28.88 7.41
N ALA A 178 20.46 -27.66 7.67
CA ALA A 178 21.31 -27.37 8.82
C ALA A 178 20.54 -27.28 10.15
N ILE A 179 19.26 -26.91 10.15
CA ILE A 179 18.40 -26.91 11.36
C ILE A 179 18.00 -28.33 11.76
N ASN A 180 17.80 -29.22 10.77
CA ASN A 180 17.32 -30.59 10.99
C ASN A 180 18.44 -31.61 11.24
N ARG A 181 19.70 -31.17 11.31
CA ARG A 181 20.86 -32.00 11.68
C ARG A 181 21.08 -31.99 13.17
#